data_AF-A0ABD3GBE1-F1
#
_entry.id   AF-A0ABD3GBE1-F1
#
_cell.length_a   1.000
_cell.length_b   1.000
_cell.length_c   1.000
_cell.angle_alpha   90.00
_cell.angle_beta   90.00
_cell.angle_gamma   90.00
#
_symmetry.space_group_name_H-M   'P 1'
#
loop_
_entity.id
_entity.type
_entity.pdbx_description
1 polymer ?
#
loop_
_entity_poly.entity_id
_entity_poly.type
_entity_poly.pdbx_seq_one_letter_code
_entity_poly.pdbx_strand_id
1 'polypeptide(L)'
;MAQVLQCAMLVRAPLATRSAAPATEKSSVLKEIGGFRSKRVLANPQVQGRSRLLGRSLPNGSFHSSKIRPTVRCSMNDNSASTSTVYQGMYGTWSVDSDDIREVVLYRGGLVTSATAFVTVASTAFLPEGNPVKSAIQGLYDPLYALGAGGLGLSLFLIHIYVTPIKRTLQLLWAVGVLGSVALAVNFAAPANEGLVQFVVDHPAGVWAVGPLFAALTGLAFKEGLCYGKFEAAALFFVIPSVLLGHLSGVVDEKVKLGLLAAWIGLFAVFAARKFTQPIKDDIGDKSVFQFNALPAAEKERILEERGLVVRQMAEGRKDE
;
A
#
# COMPACT_ATOMS: atom_id res chain seq x y z
N MET A 1 -9.18 20.05 -17.19
CA MET A 1 -10.66 20.04 -17.17
C MET A 1 -11.29 21.46 -17.21
N ALA A 2 -10.62 22.46 -17.80
CA ALA A 2 -11.12 23.84 -17.92
C ALA A 2 -11.71 24.23 -19.30
N GLN A 3 -11.86 23.28 -20.25
CA GLN A 3 -12.28 23.59 -21.63
C GLN A 3 -13.68 23.09 -22.02
N VAL A 4 -14.38 22.37 -21.15
CA VAL A 4 -15.78 21.96 -21.42
C VAL A 4 -16.80 23.03 -20.99
N LEU A 5 -16.38 24.04 -20.21
CA LEU A 5 -17.25 25.16 -19.83
C LEU A 5 -17.24 26.36 -20.81
N GLN A 6 -16.38 26.38 -21.83
CA GLN A 6 -16.24 27.56 -22.69
C GLN A 6 -16.95 27.46 -24.05
N CYS A 7 -17.53 26.31 -24.41
CA CYS A 7 -18.21 26.11 -25.70
C CYS A 7 -19.74 26.29 -25.68
N ALA A 8 -20.35 26.62 -24.55
CA ALA A 8 -21.82 26.70 -24.43
C ALA A 8 -22.39 28.10 -24.11
N MET A 9 -21.61 29.18 -24.13
CA MET A 9 -22.09 30.49 -23.67
C MET A 9 -21.76 31.73 -24.52
N LEU A 10 -21.22 31.64 -25.74
CA LEU A 10 -20.98 32.85 -26.54
C LEU A 10 -21.22 32.67 -28.05
N VAL A 11 -22.51 32.66 -28.45
CA VAL A 11 -22.95 33.20 -29.75
C VAL A 11 -23.74 34.48 -29.49
N ARG A 12 -23.03 35.59 -29.30
CA ARG A 12 -23.47 36.94 -29.70
C ARG A 12 -22.25 37.86 -29.76
N ALA A 13 -21.80 38.16 -30.97
CA ALA A 13 -20.82 39.20 -31.30
C ALA A 13 -21.51 40.60 -31.34
N PRO A 14 -20.81 41.70 -31.66
CA PRO A 14 -19.48 42.16 -31.22
C PRO A 14 -19.51 43.62 -30.72
N LEU A 15 -18.46 44.08 -30.02
CA LEU A 15 -17.93 45.43 -30.25
C LEU A 15 -16.48 45.54 -29.75
N ALA A 16 -15.64 46.06 -30.64
CA ALA A 16 -14.23 46.32 -30.48
C ALA A 16 -13.98 47.51 -29.55
N THR A 17 -12.84 47.52 -28.84
CA THR A 17 -11.83 48.60 -28.96
C THR A 17 -10.52 48.19 -28.27
N ARG A 18 -9.42 48.54 -28.96
CA ARG A 18 -8.00 48.61 -28.55
C ARG A 18 -7.77 49.10 -27.11
N SER A 19 -6.68 48.66 -26.47
CA SER A 19 -5.43 49.45 -26.35
C SER A 19 -4.47 48.92 -25.27
N ALA A 20 -3.19 48.77 -25.68
CA ALA A 20 -1.96 49.13 -24.98
C ALA A 20 -1.56 48.54 -23.59
N ALA A 21 -0.39 47.89 -23.59
CA ALA A 21 0.63 47.89 -22.52
C ALA A 21 1.16 49.35 -22.29
N PRO A 22 2.04 49.72 -21.30
CA PRO A 22 3.16 48.90 -20.80
C PRO A 22 3.68 49.16 -19.35
N ALA A 23 4.75 48.43 -19.02
CA ALA A 23 5.99 48.87 -18.36
C ALA A 23 6.12 48.94 -16.81
N THR A 24 7.29 48.42 -16.39
CA THR A 24 8.18 48.84 -15.27
C THR A 24 7.68 48.54 -13.84
N GLU A 25 8.49 48.18 -12.84
CA GLU A 25 9.85 48.60 -12.49
C GLU A 25 10.39 47.73 -11.33
N LYS A 26 11.71 47.46 -11.31
CA LYS A 26 12.65 47.39 -10.14
C LYS A 26 12.31 46.51 -8.91
N SER A 27 13.23 45.97 -8.12
CA SER A 27 14.69 45.98 -8.00
C SER A 27 15.00 45.07 -6.80
N SER A 28 16.14 44.35 -6.85
CA SER A 28 17.05 44.05 -5.71
C SER A 28 16.47 43.28 -4.49
N VAL A 29 17.08 42.21 -3.96
CA VAL A 29 18.28 42.27 -3.11
C VAL A 29 18.56 40.83 -2.58
N LEU A 30 19.86 40.50 -2.43
CA LEU A 30 20.54 39.55 -1.53
C LEU A 30 20.69 38.04 -1.85
N LYS A 31 21.98 37.72 -2.06
CA LYS A 31 22.73 36.49 -1.76
C LYS A 31 22.60 36.04 -0.31
N GLU A 32 22.56 34.72 -0.10
CA GLU A 32 23.45 33.85 0.75
C GLU A 32 22.78 32.46 0.83
N ILE A 33 23.33 31.36 0.29
CA ILE A 33 24.43 30.49 0.76
C ILE A 33 24.29 30.01 2.23
N GLY A 34 24.00 28.71 2.41
CA GLY A 34 24.66 27.90 3.45
C GLY A 34 23.80 27.11 4.46
N GLY A 35 23.98 25.78 4.46
CA GLY A 35 24.00 24.87 5.63
C GLY A 35 22.65 24.56 6.30
N PHE A 36 22.03 23.38 6.19
CA PHE A 36 22.43 22.01 6.57
C PHE A 36 22.61 21.76 8.09
N ARG A 37 21.96 20.67 8.55
CA ARG A 37 21.89 20.00 9.87
C ARG A 37 20.97 20.63 10.93
N SER A 38 20.01 19.94 11.54
CA SER A 38 19.77 18.54 11.98
C SER A 38 19.69 18.48 13.50
N LYS A 39 18.50 18.07 13.94
CA LYS A 39 17.95 17.76 15.26
C LYS A 39 18.85 17.02 16.26
N ARG A 40 18.54 17.31 17.53
CA ARG A 40 18.32 16.43 18.70
C ARG A 40 19.51 15.71 19.34
N VAL A 41 19.78 16.02 20.62
CA VAL A 41 19.24 15.39 21.85
C VAL A 41 19.83 13.99 22.06
N LEU A 42 20.83 13.94 22.95
CA LEU A 42 21.30 12.75 23.63
C LEU A 42 20.72 12.77 25.06
N ALA A 43 20.11 11.66 25.45
CA ALA A 43 19.75 11.34 26.82
C ALA A 43 20.50 10.07 27.22
N ASN A 44 21.23 10.10 28.34
CA ASN A 44 21.39 9.01 29.32
C ASN A 44 22.11 9.57 30.55
N PRO A 45 21.77 9.13 31.78
CA PRO A 45 22.60 8.08 32.35
C PRO A 45 21.87 7.01 33.21
N GLN A 46 22.40 5.79 33.08
CA GLN A 46 22.69 4.75 34.10
C GLN A 46 22.30 5.04 35.55
N VAL A 47 21.73 4.03 36.26
CA VAL A 47 22.24 3.50 37.56
C VAL A 47 21.69 2.08 37.81
N GLN A 48 22.62 1.21 38.22
CA GLN A 48 22.52 -0.19 38.67
C GLN A 48 21.78 -0.40 40.00
N GLY A 49 21.26 -1.63 40.20
CA GLY A 49 21.76 -2.45 41.30
C GLY A 49 20.77 -3.23 42.18
N ARG A 50 21.13 -4.51 42.36
CA ARG A 50 20.95 -5.43 43.52
C ARG A 50 19.76 -6.40 43.58
N SER A 51 20.13 -7.68 43.47
CA SER A 51 19.46 -8.89 43.96
C SER A 51 19.67 -9.13 45.47
N ARG A 52 18.88 -10.10 45.99
CA ARG A 52 18.87 -10.85 47.29
C ARG A 52 17.52 -10.64 48.01
N LEU A 53 16.86 -11.59 48.67
CA LEU A 53 17.14 -12.96 49.10
C LEU A 53 15.81 -13.60 49.56
N LEU A 54 15.83 -14.94 49.66
CA LEU A 54 14.80 -15.86 50.14
C LEU A 54 14.23 -15.59 51.56
N GLY A 55 13.00 -16.06 51.80
CA GLY A 55 12.45 -16.27 53.14
C GLY A 55 11.10 -17.01 53.14
N ARG A 56 11.11 -18.30 53.50
CA ARG A 56 9.94 -19.17 53.78
C ARG A 56 9.30 -18.80 55.13
N SER A 57 7.97 -18.98 55.26
CA SER A 57 7.30 -19.90 56.23
C SER A 57 5.81 -19.56 56.47
N LEU A 58 4.98 -20.61 56.46
CA LEU A 58 3.58 -20.74 56.93
C LEU A 58 3.57 -21.30 58.38
N PRO A 59 2.43 -21.58 59.04
CA PRO A 59 1.09 -20.98 59.03
C PRO A 59 0.57 -20.69 60.48
N ASN A 60 -0.57 -20.00 60.64
CA ASN A 60 -1.53 -20.38 61.68
C ASN A 60 -2.92 -19.79 61.40
N GLY A 61 -3.96 -20.61 61.64
CA GLY A 61 -5.33 -20.32 61.27
C GLY A 61 -6.12 -19.53 62.31
N SER A 62 -7.23 -18.96 61.84
CA SER A 62 -8.41 -18.72 62.67
C SER A 62 -9.65 -18.67 61.76
N PHE A 63 -10.68 -19.39 62.19
CA PHE A 63 -11.99 -19.47 61.58
C PHE A 63 -12.71 -18.12 61.72
N HIS A 64 -13.18 -17.57 60.60
CA HIS A 64 -14.28 -16.60 60.61
C HIS A 64 -15.24 -16.82 59.46
N SER A 65 -16.49 -17.09 59.82
CA SER A 65 -17.66 -17.21 58.97
C SER A 65 -18.01 -15.82 58.41
N SER A 66 -18.04 -15.68 57.08
CA SER A 66 -18.74 -14.56 56.45
C SER A 66 -19.28 -14.95 55.07
N LYS A 67 -20.52 -14.52 54.86
CA LYS A 67 -21.36 -14.72 53.68
C LYS A 67 -20.89 -13.88 52.48
N ILE A 68 -20.95 -14.50 51.31
CA ILE A 68 -21.28 -13.93 49.98
C ILE A 68 -20.27 -12.96 49.35
N ARG A 69 -19.66 -13.41 48.24
CA ARG A 69 -19.64 -12.75 46.90
C ARG A 69 -19.03 -13.76 45.91
N PRO A 70 -19.65 -14.04 44.74
CA PRO A 70 -18.99 -14.82 43.72
C PRO A 70 -17.98 -13.90 43.04
N THR A 71 -16.73 -13.95 43.49
CA THR A 71 -15.62 -13.39 42.73
C THR A 71 -15.47 -14.26 41.48
N VAL A 72 -15.94 -13.76 40.34
CA VAL A 72 -15.60 -14.35 39.04
C VAL A 72 -14.10 -14.16 38.86
N ARG A 73 -13.34 -15.14 39.32
CA ARG A 73 -11.93 -15.26 39.02
C ARG A 73 -11.87 -15.75 37.58
N CYS A 74 -11.70 -14.83 36.65
CA CYS A 74 -11.22 -15.17 35.31
C CYS A 74 -9.83 -15.78 35.50
N SER A 75 -9.79 -17.10 35.67
CA SER A 75 -8.58 -17.87 35.44
C SER A 75 -8.38 -17.82 33.93
N MET A 76 -7.46 -16.97 33.46
CA MET A 76 -6.88 -17.18 32.15
C MET A 76 -6.21 -18.54 32.20
N ASN A 77 -6.91 -19.53 31.67
CA ASN A 77 -6.31 -20.80 31.36
C ASN A 77 -5.43 -20.51 30.14
N ASP A 78 -4.19 -20.10 30.38
CA ASP A 78 -3.12 -19.96 29.37
C ASP A 78 -2.68 -21.36 28.87
N ASN A 79 -3.66 -22.20 28.56
CA ASN A 79 -3.52 -23.48 27.89
C ASN A 79 -4.38 -23.47 26.62
N SER A 80 -4.38 -22.34 25.90
CA SER A 80 -4.45 -22.43 24.45
C SER A 80 -3.08 -22.91 23.99
N ALA A 81 -2.87 -24.23 24.09
CA ALA A 81 -1.95 -24.89 23.19
C ALA A 81 -2.40 -24.46 21.79
N SER A 82 -1.70 -23.50 21.20
CA SER A 82 -1.86 -23.12 19.82
C SER A 82 -1.64 -24.40 19.04
N THR A 83 -2.72 -25.06 18.64
CA THR A 83 -2.68 -26.14 17.66
C THR A 83 -2.23 -25.47 16.37
N SER A 84 -0.92 -25.29 16.22
CA SER A 84 -0.33 -24.77 15.00
C SER A 84 -0.62 -25.81 13.94
N THR A 85 -1.59 -25.50 13.08
CA THR A 85 -1.92 -26.38 11.96
C THR A 85 -0.64 -26.55 11.13
N VAL A 86 -0.15 -27.78 11.06
CA VAL A 86 1.04 -28.12 10.28
C VAL A 86 0.62 -28.37 8.84
N TYR A 87 1.17 -27.58 7.94
CA TYR A 87 0.97 -27.69 6.50
C TYR A 87 2.12 -28.48 5.88
N GLN A 88 1.82 -29.24 4.82
CA GLN A 88 2.83 -29.90 4.00
C GLN A 88 3.21 -28.98 2.85
N GLY A 89 4.47 -28.55 2.81
CA GLY A 89 5.06 -27.76 1.73
C GLY A 89 5.93 -28.59 0.79
N MET A 90 6.38 -27.96 -0.28
CA MET A 90 7.23 -28.56 -1.32
C MET A 90 8.54 -29.13 -0.77
N TYR A 91 9.18 -28.42 0.17
CA TYR A 91 10.48 -28.78 0.73
C TYR A 91 10.41 -29.26 2.19
N GLY A 92 9.25 -29.20 2.84
CA GLY A 92 9.12 -29.52 4.25
C GLY A 92 7.77 -29.16 4.84
N THR A 93 7.51 -29.65 6.05
CA THR A 93 6.37 -29.18 6.85
C THR A 93 6.61 -27.77 7.34
N TRP A 94 5.56 -26.96 7.39
CA TRP A 94 5.62 -25.61 7.95
C TRP A 94 4.34 -25.29 8.72
N SER A 95 4.44 -24.43 9.73
CA SER A 95 3.31 -23.95 10.53
C SER A 95 3.14 -22.45 10.35
N VAL A 96 1.95 -21.94 10.66
CA VAL A 96 1.69 -20.48 10.73
C VAL A 96 1.87 -20.02 12.16
N ASP A 97 2.69 -19.00 12.35
CA ASP A 97 3.04 -18.41 13.63
C ASP A 97 2.24 -17.11 13.87
N SER A 98 2.22 -16.62 15.11
CA SER A 98 1.45 -15.41 15.46
C SER A 98 1.96 -14.15 14.74
N ASP A 99 3.25 -14.10 14.42
CA ASP A 99 3.83 -12.97 13.71
C ASP A 99 3.42 -12.98 12.24
N ASP A 100 3.34 -14.13 11.57
CA ASP A 100 2.81 -14.22 10.21
C ASP A 100 1.36 -13.72 10.15
N ILE A 101 0.55 -14.06 11.16
CA ILE A 101 -0.84 -13.60 11.26
C ILE A 101 -0.88 -12.07 11.34
N ARG A 102 -0.03 -11.47 12.17
CA ARG A 102 0.06 -10.01 12.30
C ARG A 102 0.47 -9.35 11.00
N GLU A 103 1.48 -9.90 10.32
CA GLU A 103 1.95 -9.39 9.03
C GLU A 103 0.86 -9.46 7.97
N VAL A 104 0.13 -10.58 7.87
CA VAL A 104 -0.99 -10.73 6.92
C VAL A 104 -2.13 -9.77 7.25
N VAL A 105 -2.50 -9.61 8.53
CA VAL A 105 -3.55 -8.67 8.94
C VAL A 105 -3.18 -7.24 8.60
N LEU A 106 -1.94 -6.83 8.87
CA LEU A 106 -1.44 -5.50 8.52
C LEU A 106 -1.33 -5.29 7.00
N TYR A 107 -0.89 -6.31 6.25
CA TYR A 107 -0.90 -6.32 4.79
C TYR A 107 -2.32 -6.11 4.22
N ARG A 108 -3.29 -6.88 4.69
CA ARG A 108 -4.70 -6.75 4.28
C ARG A 108 -5.27 -5.39 4.68
N GLY A 109 -4.95 -4.92 5.89
CA GLY A 109 -5.34 -3.62 6.39
C GLY A 109 -4.83 -2.49 5.49
N GLY A 110 -3.54 -2.48 5.16
CA GLY A 110 -2.96 -1.50 4.24
C GLY A 110 -3.64 -1.50 2.87
N LEU A 111 -3.94 -2.68 2.33
CA LEU A 111 -4.56 -2.82 1.02
C LEU A 111 -6.00 -2.29 1.01
N VAL A 112 -6.77 -2.60 2.06
CA VAL A 112 -8.13 -2.07 2.25
C VAL A 112 -8.10 -0.56 2.44
N THR A 113 -7.12 -0.02 3.18
CA THR A 113 -6.92 1.42 3.35
C THR A 113 -6.67 2.10 2.02
N SER A 114 -5.80 1.54 1.16
CA SER A 114 -5.56 2.05 -0.19
C SER A 114 -6.80 2.01 -1.07
N ALA A 115 -7.52 0.89 -1.08
CA ALA A 115 -8.73 0.73 -1.86
C ALA A 115 -9.80 1.72 -1.44
N THR A 116 -10.05 1.85 -0.14
CA THR A 116 -11.05 2.76 0.42
C THR A 116 -10.72 4.21 0.09
N ALA A 117 -9.47 4.63 0.26
CA ALA A 117 -9.04 5.98 -0.08
C ALA A 117 -9.24 6.29 -1.57
N PHE A 118 -8.79 5.38 -2.44
CA PHE A 118 -8.95 5.52 -3.88
C PHE A 118 -10.42 5.57 -4.29
N VAL A 119 -11.24 4.62 -3.83
CA VAL A 119 -12.67 4.56 -4.13
C VAL A 119 -13.38 5.83 -3.69
N THR A 120 -13.06 6.35 -2.50
CA THR A 120 -13.67 7.59 -1.98
C THR A 120 -13.37 8.78 -2.89
N VAL A 121 -12.10 8.97 -3.27
CA VAL A 121 -11.70 10.07 -4.16
C VAL A 121 -12.25 9.88 -5.57
N ALA A 122 -12.08 8.70 -6.16
CA ALA A 122 -12.50 8.43 -7.55
C ALA A 122 -14.03 8.48 -7.73
N SER A 123 -14.82 8.14 -6.71
CA SER A 123 -16.29 8.21 -6.77
C SER A 123 -16.81 9.63 -6.97
N THR A 124 -16.03 10.66 -6.60
CA THR A 124 -16.40 12.06 -6.82
C THR A 124 -16.52 12.45 -8.29
N ALA A 125 -15.87 11.70 -9.20
CA ALA A 125 -15.98 11.91 -10.65
C ALA A 125 -17.40 11.62 -11.17
N PHE A 126 -18.20 10.87 -10.41
CA PHE A 126 -19.59 10.51 -10.75
C PHE A 126 -20.61 11.40 -10.04
N LEU A 127 -20.17 12.32 -9.17
CA LEU A 127 -21.06 13.24 -8.47
C LEU A 127 -21.28 14.53 -9.28
N PRO A 128 -22.52 15.05 -9.34
CA PRO A 128 -22.83 16.27 -10.05
C PRO A 128 -22.13 17.49 -9.41
N GLU A 129 -21.86 18.50 -10.23
CA GLU A 129 -21.31 19.77 -9.74
C GLU A 129 -22.26 20.44 -8.75
N GLY A 130 -21.71 21.04 -7.69
CA GLY A 130 -22.48 21.67 -6.61
C GLY A 130 -22.96 20.72 -5.51
N ASN A 131 -22.66 19.41 -5.60
CA ASN A 131 -22.99 18.48 -4.52
C ASN A 131 -22.12 18.75 -3.26
N PRO A 132 -22.71 18.93 -2.07
CA PRO A 132 -21.95 19.24 -0.84
C PRO A 132 -21.02 18.09 -0.40
N VAL A 133 -21.33 16.85 -0.77
CA VAL A 133 -20.45 15.70 -0.51
C VAL A 133 -19.20 15.78 -1.39
N LYS A 134 -19.35 16.19 -2.65
CA LYS A 134 -18.22 16.35 -3.58
C LYS A 134 -17.24 17.39 -3.05
N SER A 135 -17.72 18.56 -2.63
CA SER A 135 -16.87 19.62 -2.09
C SER A 135 -16.21 19.23 -0.77
N ALA A 136 -16.91 18.52 0.11
CA ALA A 136 -16.32 17.99 1.35
C ALA A 136 -15.17 17.01 1.07
N ILE A 137 -15.34 16.09 0.11
CA ILE A 137 -14.28 15.13 -0.24
C ILE A 137 -13.14 15.83 -0.99
N GLN A 138 -13.40 16.84 -1.83
CA GLN A 138 -12.38 17.64 -2.52
C GLN A 138 -11.36 18.24 -1.54
N GLY A 139 -11.80 18.72 -0.38
CA GLY A 139 -10.90 19.19 0.68
C GLY A 139 -10.02 18.10 1.30
N LEU A 140 -10.30 16.83 1.03
CA LEU A 140 -9.61 15.66 1.56
C LEU A 140 -8.84 14.87 0.48
N TYR A 141 -8.76 15.34 -0.77
CA TYR A 141 -8.09 14.58 -1.85
C TYR A 141 -6.63 14.25 -1.52
N ASP A 142 -5.84 15.24 -1.15
CA ASP A 142 -4.42 15.07 -0.85
C ASP A 142 -4.15 14.19 0.40
N PRO A 143 -4.85 14.38 1.54
CA PRO A 143 -4.67 13.47 2.68
C PRO A 143 -5.17 12.05 2.38
N LEU A 144 -6.25 11.87 1.61
CA LEU A 144 -6.70 10.54 1.19
C LEU A 144 -5.69 9.90 0.22
N TYR A 145 -5.11 10.67 -0.70
CA TYR A 145 -4.04 10.18 -1.57
C TYR A 145 -2.83 9.73 -0.76
N ALA A 146 -2.38 10.53 0.21
CA ALA A 146 -1.26 10.18 1.08
C ALA A 146 -1.55 8.93 1.94
N LEU A 147 -2.76 8.83 2.49
CA LEU A 147 -3.22 7.67 3.24
C LEU A 147 -3.30 6.41 2.36
N GLY A 148 -3.78 6.57 1.12
CA GLY A 148 -3.82 5.48 0.15
C GLY A 148 -2.43 5.02 -0.30
N ALA A 149 -1.51 5.95 -0.54
CA ALA A 149 -0.11 5.65 -0.85
C ALA A 149 0.60 4.99 0.34
N GLY A 150 0.32 5.44 1.56
CA GLY A 150 0.82 4.85 2.80
C GLY A 150 0.33 3.42 3.02
N GLY A 151 -0.97 3.16 2.84
CA GLY A 151 -1.56 1.83 2.91
C GLY A 151 -0.95 0.86 1.88
N LEU A 152 -0.63 1.37 0.68
CA LEU A 152 -0.05 0.57 -0.39
C LEU A 152 1.40 0.22 -0.01
N GLY A 153 2.14 1.21 0.51
CA GLY A 153 3.48 1.00 1.05
C GLY A 153 3.50 -0.06 2.14
N LEU A 154 2.65 0.08 3.16
CA LEU A 154 2.51 -0.89 4.25
C LEU A 154 2.27 -2.31 3.69
N SER A 155 1.38 -2.43 2.72
CA SER A 155 1.10 -3.70 2.04
C SER A 155 2.34 -4.26 1.34
N LEU A 156 3.07 -3.44 0.59
CA LEU A 156 4.27 -3.87 -0.15
C LEU A 156 5.46 -4.24 0.73
N PHE A 157 5.57 -3.69 1.93
CA PHE A 157 6.60 -4.11 2.89
C PHE A 157 6.29 -5.48 3.48
N LEU A 158 5.03 -5.73 3.82
CA LEU A 158 4.54 -6.93 4.50
C LEU A 158 4.13 -8.07 3.56
N ILE A 159 4.07 -7.83 2.25
CA ILE A 159 3.69 -8.85 1.30
C ILE A 159 4.73 -9.98 1.24
N HIS A 160 4.26 -11.21 1.34
CA HIS A 160 5.07 -12.41 1.15
C HIS A 160 5.15 -12.73 -0.34
N ILE A 161 6.29 -12.45 -0.97
CA ILE A 161 6.56 -12.77 -2.38
C ILE A 161 7.83 -13.62 -2.42
N TYR A 162 7.78 -14.79 -3.06
CA TYR A 162 8.93 -15.69 -3.19
C TYR A 162 10.10 -15.07 -3.94
N VAL A 163 9.79 -14.24 -4.94
CA VAL A 163 10.79 -13.62 -5.82
C VAL A 163 11.19 -12.25 -5.27
N THR A 164 12.26 -12.23 -4.46
CA THR A 164 12.81 -11.01 -3.84
C THR A 164 13.06 -9.86 -4.83
N PRO A 165 13.60 -10.08 -6.05
CA PRO A 165 13.78 -9.01 -7.02
C PRO A 165 12.47 -8.30 -7.41
N ILE A 166 11.38 -9.06 -7.57
CA ILE A 166 10.06 -8.51 -7.89
C ILE A 166 9.57 -7.66 -6.71
N LYS A 167 9.64 -8.20 -5.48
CA LYS A 167 9.25 -7.44 -4.27
C LYS A 167 9.99 -6.11 -4.17
N ARG A 168 11.31 -6.11 -4.34
CA ARG A 168 12.13 -4.89 -4.27
C ARG A 168 11.81 -3.90 -5.39
N THR A 169 11.52 -4.39 -6.59
CA THR A 169 11.12 -3.52 -7.71
C THR A 169 9.81 -2.81 -7.42
N LEU A 170 8.81 -3.50 -6.84
CA LEU A 170 7.55 -2.87 -6.44
C LEU A 170 7.74 -1.82 -5.34
N GLN A 171 8.59 -2.12 -4.36
CA GLN A 171 8.92 -1.17 -3.29
C GLN A 171 9.67 0.06 -3.83
N LEU A 172 10.57 -0.12 -4.80
CA LEU A 172 11.26 0.97 -5.48
C LEU A 172 10.26 1.83 -6.26
N LEU A 173 9.38 1.21 -7.05
CA LEU A 173 8.35 1.92 -7.81
C LEU A 173 7.43 2.72 -6.88
N TRP A 174 7.02 2.14 -5.75
CA TRP A 174 6.27 2.85 -4.72
C TRP A 174 7.06 4.04 -4.16
N ALA A 175 8.32 3.84 -3.77
CA ALA A 175 9.15 4.90 -3.20
C ALA A 175 9.37 6.04 -4.20
N VAL A 176 9.72 5.73 -5.44
CA VAL A 176 9.88 6.69 -6.54
C VAL A 176 8.56 7.42 -6.79
N GLY A 177 7.42 6.73 -6.79
CA GLY A 177 6.10 7.33 -6.97
C GLY A 177 5.71 8.28 -5.84
N VAL A 178 5.99 7.91 -4.58
CA VAL A 178 5.75 8.80 -3.42
C VAL A 178 6.66 10.02 -3.48
N LEU A 179 7.96 9.84 -3.74
CA LEU A 179 8.89 10.95 -3.87
C LEU A 179 8.53 11.87 -5.04
N GLY A 180 8.16 11.30 -6.19
CA GLY A 180 7.66 12.03 -7.35
C GLY A 180 6.39 12.81 -7.04
N SER A 181 5.45 12.21 -6.30
CA SER A 181 4.23 12.88 -5.83
C SER A 181 4.54 14.09 -4.96
N VAL A 182 5.45 13.94 -3.99
CA VAL A 182 5.87 15.04 -3.11
C VAL A 182 6.59 16.13 -3.91
N ALA A 183 7.49 15.75 -4.81
CA ALA A 183 8.19 16.70 -5.66
C ALA A 183 7.21 17.47 -6.56
N LEU A 184 6.22 16.80 -7.15
CA LEU A 184 5.19 17.42 -7.97
C LEU A 184 4.33 18.38 -7.13
N ALA A 185 3.92 17.95 -5.94
CA ALA A 185 3.11 18.76 -5.03
C ALA A 185 3.85 20.04 -4.61
N VAL A 186 5.11 19.94 -4.21
CA VAL A 186 5.88 21.08 -3.67
C VAL A 186 6.34 22.05 -4.77
N ASN A 187 6.78 21.53 -5.92
CA ASN A 187 7.40 22.37 -6.95
C ASN A 187 6.41 22.89 -8.01
N PHE A 188 5.22 22.26 -8.14
CA PHE A 188 4.26 22.62 -9.19
C PHE A 188 2.86 22.88 -8.64
N ALA A 189 2.26 21.96 -7.88
CA ALA A 189 0.88 22.12 -7.42
C ALA A 189 0.71 23.24 -6.38
N ALA A 190 1.59 23.30 -5.36
CA ALA A 190 1.52 24.32 -4.33
C ALA A 190 1.77 25.75 -4.87
N PRO A 191 2.75 26.00 -5.77
CA PRO A 191 2.87 27.29 -6.44
C PRO A 191 1.65 27.68 -7.30
N ALA A 192 0.93 26.71 -7.84
CA ALA A 192 -0.32 26.92 -8.59
C ALA A 192 -1.55 27.08 -7.67
N ASN A 193 -1.39 26.97 -6.34
CA ASN A 193 -2.48 26.98 -5.36
C ASN A 193 -3.52 25.87 -5.60
N GLU A 194 -3.06 24.71 -6.07
CA GLU A 194 -3.86 23.52 -6.36
C GLU A 194 -3.38 22.32 -5.50
N GLY A 195 -4.30 21.38 -5.23
CA GLY A 195 -3.95 20.10 -4.62
C GLY A 195 -3.28 19.16 -5.62
N LEU A 196 -2.45 18.23 -5.15
CA LEU A 196 -1.71 17.28 -6.01
C LEU A 196 -2.65 16.52 -6.95
N VAL A 197 -3.76 16.02 -6.42
CA VAL A 197 -4.70 15.19 -7.20
C VAL A 197 -5.33 16.02 -8.33
N GLN A 198 -5.73 17.25 -8.04
CA GLN A 198 -6.31 18.15 -9.04
C GLN A 198 -5.29 18.51 -10.11
N PHE A 199 -4.07 18.86 -9.68
CA PHE A 199 -2.98 19.21 -10.59
C PHE A 199 -2.68 18.10 -11.61
N VAL A 200 -2.65 16.82 -11.19
CA VAL A 200 -2.43 15.68 -12.09
C VAL A 200 -3.60 15.46 -13.06
N VAL A 201 -4.83 15.71 -12.62
CA VAL A 201 -6.01 15.63 -13.49
C VAL A 201 -5.99 16.72 -14.55
N ASP A 202 -5.55 17.93 -14.21
CA ASP A 202 -5.48 19.04 -15.15
C ASP A 202 -4.23 19.02 -16.03
N HIS A 203 -3.13 18.44 -15.55
CA HIS A 203 -1.86 18.34 -16.25
C HIS A 203 -1.45 16.87 -16.45
N PRO A 204 -1.76 16.27 -17.62
CA PRO A 204 -1.46 14.86 -17.92
C PRO A 204 0.00 14.46 -17.71
N ALA A 205 0.95 15.38 -17.93
CA ALA A 205 2.37 15.13 -17.71
C ALA A 205 2.71 14.80 -16.23
N GLY A 206 1.87 15.21 -15.27
CA GLY A 206 2.01 14.85 -13.86
C GLY A 206 1.96 13.34 -13.61
N VAL A 207 1.36 12.56 -14.53
CA VAL A 207 1.36 11.09 -14.49
C VAL A 207 2.78 10.51 -14.50
N TRP A 208 3.78 11.17 -15.07
CA TRP A 208 5.16 10.69 -15.00
C TRP A 208 5.71 10.66 -13.57
N ALA A 209 5.25 11.57 -12.71
CA ALA A 209 5.69 11.66 -11.32
C ALA A 209 4.94 10.69 -10.41
N VAL A 210 3.61 10.55 -10.58
CA VAL A 210 2.76 9.69 -9.74
C VAL A 210 2.62 8.26 -10.28
N GLY A 211 2.84 8.06 -11.58
CA GLY A 211 2.68 6.80 -12.30
C GLY A 211 3.44 5.62 -11.70
N PRO A 212 4.70 5.78 -11.22
CA PRO A 212 5.41 4.70 -10.55
C PRO A 212 4.67 4.12 -9.32
N LEU A 213 3.92 4.96 -8.58
CA LEU A 213 3.10 4.49 -7.45
C LEU A 213 2.02 3.50 -7.94
N PHE A 214 1.34 3.87 -9.02
CA PHE A 214 0.30 3.03 -9.62
C PHE A 214 0.86 1.83 -10.38
N ALA A 215 2.09 1.92 -10.88
CA ALA A 215 2.83 0.77 -11.41
C ALA A 215 3.10 -0.26 -10.29
N ALA A 216 3.44 0.19 -9.08
CA ALA A 216 3.57 -0.71 -7.92
C ALA A 216 2.25 -1.38 -7.55
N LEU A 217 1.13 -0.63 -7.57
CA LEU A 217 -0.22 -1.20 -7.38
C LEU A 217 -0.56 -2.22 -8.48
N THR A 218 -0.22 -1.91 -9.74
CA THR A 218 -0.43 -2.80 -10.88
C THR A 218 0.37 -4.10 -10.71
N GLY A 219 1.61 -4.04 -10.24
CA GLY A 219 2.40 -5.23 -9.94
C GLY A 219 1.87 -6.05 -8.76
N LEU A 220 1.25 -5.41 -7.77
CA LEU A 220 0.50 -6.12 -6.72
C LEU A 220 -0.73 -6.84 -7.32
N ALA A 221 -1.47 -6.18 -8.19
CA ALA A 221 -2.60 -6.78 -8.90
C ALA A 221 -2.17 -7.93 -9.82
N PHE A 222 -1.01 -7.81 -10.49
CA PHE A 222 -0.40 -8.88 -11.29
C PHE A 222 -0.19 -10.16 -10.47
N LYS A 223 0.41 -10.02 -9.27
CA LYS A 223 0.65 -11.16 -8.38
C LYS A 223 -0.65 -11.92 -8.13
N GLU A 224 -1.70 -11.21 -7.76
CA GLU A 224 -2.95 -11.82 -7.32
C GLU A 224 -3.77 -12.33 -8.51
N GLY A 225 -3.77 -11.57 -9.61
CA GLY A 225 -4.55 -11.87 -10.79
C GLY A 225 -3.97 -13.00 -11.62
N LEU A 226 -2.71 -12.85 -12.03
CA LEU A 226 -2.08 -13.77 -12.97
C LEU A 226 -1.41 -14.95 -12.28
N CYS A 227 -0.89 -14.79 -11.05
CA CYS A 227 -0.26 -15.91 -10.34
C CYS A 227 -1.25 -16.74 -9.51
N TYR A 228 -2.32 -16.15 -8.97
CA TYR A 228 -3.31 -16.85 -8.13
C TYR A 228 -4.70 -16.98 -8.78
N GLY A 229 -4.85 -16.57 -10.04
CA GLY A 229 -6.08 -16.78 -10.82
C GLY A 229 -7.27 -15.93 -10.36
N LYS A 230 -7.01 -14.75 -9.78
CA LYS A 230 -8.08 -13.83 -9.33
C LYS A 230 -8.50 -12.92 -10.49
N PHE A 231 -9.62 -13.22 -11.13
CA PHE A 231 -10.10 -12.44 -12.29
C PHE A 231 -10.20 -10.94 -12.03
N GLU A 232 -10.66 -10.51 -10.86
CA GLU A 232 -10.77 -9.10 -10.52
C GLU A 232 -9.40 -8.37 -10.52
N ALA A 233 -8.36 -9.04 -10.02
CA ALA A 233 -7.01 -8.48 -9.98
C ALA A 233 -6.33 -8.54 -11.36
N ALA A 234 -6.64 -9.58 -12.16
CA ALA A 234 -6.18 -9.67 -13.54
C ALA A 234 -6.79 -8.56 -14.41
N ALA A 235 -8.08 -8.26 -14.23
CA ALA A 235 -8.71 -7.13 -14.90
C ALA A 235 -8.10 -5.80 -14.42
N LEU A 236 -7.87 -5.65 -13.12
CA LEU A 236 -7.25 -4.46 -12.53
C LEU A 236 -5.84 -4.19 -13.10
N PHE A 237 -5.07 -5.25 -13.36
CA PHE A 237 -3.76 -5.16 -14.01
C PHE A 237 -3.80 -4.47 -15.38
N PHE A 238 -4.87 -4.66 -16.17
CA PHE A 238 -5.04 -3.98 -17.46
C PHE A 238 -5.71 -2.61 -17.33
N VAL A 239 -6.67 -2.46 -16.42
CA VAL A 239 -7.43 -1.22 -16.26
C VAL A 239 -6.55 -0.08 -15.76
N ILE A 240 -5.69 -0.31 -14.75
CA ILE A 240 -4.88 0.76 -14.15
C ILE A 240 -3.95 1.43 -15.20
N PRO A 241 -3.12 0.68 -15.95
CA PRO A 241 -2.28 1.30 -16.97
C PRO A 241 -3.10 1.95 -18.09
N SER A 242 -4.22 1.35 -18.48
CA SER A 242 -5.07 1.89 -19.55
C SER A 242 -5.64 3.26 -19.18
N VAL A 243 -6.10 3.44 -17.93
CA VAL A 243 -6.59 4.74 -17.43
C VAL A 243 -5.47 5.78 -17.43
N LEU A 244 -4.30 5.43 -16.88
CA LEU A 244 -3.19 6.39 -16.73
C LEU A 244 -2.56 6.77 -18.06
N LEU A 245 -2.35 5.81 -18.97
CA LEU A 245 -1.85 6.07 -20.32
C LEU A 245 -2.91 6.78 -21.18
N GLY A 246 -4.19 6.46 -21.00
CA GLY A 246 -5.28 7.19 -21.64
C GLY A 246 -5.33 8.65 -21.22
N HIS A 247 -5.11 8.93 -19.93
CA HIS A 247 -4.99 10.29 -19.41
C HIS A 247 -3.73 10.99 -19.94
N LEU A 248 -2.57 10.33 -19.84
CA LEU A 248 -1.28 10.88 -20.27
C LEU A 248 -1.23 11.20 -21.77
N SER A 249 -1.80 10.34 -22.61
CA SER A 249 -1.82 10.53 -24.07
C SER A 249 -2.82 11.60 -24.51
N GLY A 250 -3.87 11.85 -23.73
CA GLY A 250 -4.97 12.74 -24.11
C GLY A 250 -5.81 12.25 -25.30
N VAL A 251 -5.54 11.04 -25.82
CA VAL A 251 -6.18 10.50 -27.04
C VAL A 251 -7.53 9.83 -26.72
N VAL A 252 -7.72 9.38 -25.49
CA VAL A 252 -8.91 8.62 -25.07
C VAL A 252 -10.08 9.57 -24.77
N ASP A 253 -11.27 9.25 -25.27
CA ASP A 253 -12.50 9.99 -24.99
C ASP A 253 -12.83 10.01 -23.49
N GLU A 254 -13.42 11.10 -23.02
CA GLU A 254 -13.71 11.30 -21.60
C GLU A 254 -14.70 10.26 -21.05
N LYS A 255 -15.68 9.81 -21.85
CA LYS A 255 -16.63 8.78 -21.42
C LYS A 255 -15.94 7.43 -21.22
N VAL A 256 -14.94 7.12 -22.07
CA VAL A 256 -14.15 5.89 -21.96
C VAL A 256 -13.27 5.94 -20.71
N LYS A 257 -12.62 7.08 -20.44
CA LYS A 257 -11.86 7.27 -19.18
C LYS A 257 -12.75 7.08 -17.95
N LEU A 258 -13.94 7.67 -17.95
CA LEU A 258 -14.88 7.56 -16.85
C LEU A 258 -15.38 6.12 -16.66
N GLY A 259 -15.66 5.40 -17.77
CA GLY A 259 -16.02 3.98 -17.73
C GLY A 259 -14.89 3.09 -17.18
N LEU A 260 -13.65 3.33 -17.59
CA LEU A 260 -12.48 2.63 -17.06
C LEU A 260 -12.22 2.98 -15.58
N LEU A 261 -12.47 4.22 -15.17
CA LEU A 261 -12.38 4.63 -13.76
C LEU A 261 -13.46 3.93 -12.92
N ALA A 262 -14.69 3.82 -13.42
CA ALA A 262 -15.75 3.05 -12.77
C ALA A 262 -15.36 1.58 -12.61
N ALA A 263 -14.77 0.99 -13.65
CA ALA A 263 -14.26 -0.38 -13.61
C ALA A 263 -13.14 -0.51 -12.55
N TRP A 264 -12.21 0.44 -12.47
CA TRP A 264 -11.17 0.45 -11.45
C TRP A 264 -11.78 0.48 -10.04
N ILE A 265 -12.72 1.41 -9.77
CA ILE A 265 -13.42 1.50 -8.48
C ILE A 265 -14.03 0.15 -8.09
N GLY A 266 -14.82 -0.44 -8.98
CA GLY A 266 -15.49 -1.72 -8.73
C GLY A 266 -14.52 -2.87 -8.50
N LEU A 267 -13.53 -3.02 -9.40
CA LEU A 267 -12.54 -4.09 -9.32
C LEU A 267 -11.69 -3.99 -8.05
N PHE A 268 -11.27 -2.77 -7.68
CA PHE A 268 -10.43 -2.58 -6.50
C PHE A 268 -11.23 -2.81 -5.20
N ALA A 269 -12.50 -2.40 -5.16
CA ALA A 269 -13.39 -2.70 -4.05
C ALA A 269 -13.62 -4.21 -3.88
N VAL A 270 -13.91 -4.93 -4.97
CA VAL A 270 -14.09 -6.39 -4.94
C VAL A 270 -12.79 -7.08 -4.51
N PHE A 271 -11.65 -6.67 -5.07
CA PHE A 271 -10.34 -7.20 -4.74
C PHE A 271 -10.02 -7.03 -3.24
N ALA A 272 -10.27 -5.85 -2.68
CA ALA A 272 -10.10 -5.59 -1.25
C ALA A 272 -11.09 -6.39 -0.38
N ALA A 273 -12.36 -6.45 -0.76
CA ALA A 273 -13.39 -7.18 -0.01
C ALA A 273 -13.09 -8.69 0.07
N ARG A 274 -12.57 -9.29 -1.01
CA ARG A 274 -12.22 -10.71 -1.04
C ARG A 274 -11.08 -11.07 -0.08
N LYS A 275 -10.25 -10.12 0.35
CA LYS A 275 -9.22 -10.38 1.36
C LYS A 275 -9.82 -10.73 2.74
N PHE A 276 -11.07 -10.37 3.02
CA PHE A 276 -11.71 -10.77 4.29
C PHE A 276 -12.15 -12.23 4.32
N THR A 277 -12.43 -12.85 3.17
CA THR A 277 -12.87 -14.25 3.09
C THR A 277 -11.72 -15.22 2.82
N GLN A 278 -10.56 -14.72 2.39
CA GLN A 278 -9.39 -15.52 2.05
C GLN A 278 -8.71 -16.10 3.31
N PRO A 279 -8.35 -17.40 3.32
CA PRO A 279 -7.54 -17.99 4.39
C PRO A 279 -6.19 -17.29 4.55
N ILE A 280 -5.70 -17.12 5.79
CA ILE A 280 -4.43 -16.43 6.08
C ILE A 280 -3.25 -17.15 5.41
N LYS A 281 -3.25 -18.48 5.41
CA LYS A 281 -2.18 -19.31 4.81
C LYS A 281 -1.94 -18.97 3.33
N ASP A 282 -2.97 -18.53 2.60
CA ASP A 282 -2.86 -18.28 1.17
C ASP A 282 -2.15 -16.96 0.86
N ASP A 283 -2.15 -15.99 1.78
CA ASP A 283 -1.38 -14.74 1.62
C ASP A 283 0.08 -14.89 2.06
N ILE A 284 0.40 -15.88 2.88
CA ILE A 284 1.77 -16.25 3.28
C ILE A 284 2.43 -17.08 2.17
N GLY A 285 1.69 -18.06 1.65
CA GLY A 285 2.21 -19.10 0.77
C GLY A 285 3.01 -20.18 1.52
N ASP A 286 3.50 -21.16 0.78
CA ASP A 286 4.41 -22.21 1.26
C ASP A 286 5.72 -21.66 1.85
N LYS A 287 5.83 -21.66 3.18
CA LYS A 287 7.04 -21.21 3.89
C LYS A 287 8.25 -22.11 3.70
N SER A 288 8.06 -23.38 3.33
CA SER A 288 9.18 -24.30 3.09
C SER A 288 10.07 -23.82 1.94
N VAL A 289 9.51 -23.08 0.97
CA VAL A 289 10.28 -22.46 -0.13
C VAL A 289 11.24 -21.40 0.39
N PHE A 290 10.80 -20.56 1.33
CA PHE A 290 11.67 -19.54 1.92
C PHE A 290 12.77 -20.17 2.78
N GLN A 291 12.42 -21.18 3.58
CA GLN A 291 13.38 -21.95 4.37
C GLN A 291 14.42 -22.62 3.47
N PHE A 292 13.96 -23.32 2.42
CA PHE A 292 14.83 -23.97 1.45
C PHE A 292 15.77 -22.98 0.75
N ASN A 293 15.26 -21.83 0.29
CA ASN A 293 16.08 -20.81 -0.36
C ASN A 293 17.16 -20.23 0.55
N ALA A 294 16.94 -20.21 1.87
CA ALA A 294 17.90 -19.73 2.86
C ALA A 294 19.01 -20.75 3.19
N LEU A 295 18.86 -22.02 2.83
CA LEU A 295 19.84 -23.06 3.14
C LEU A 295 21.14 -22.94 2.30
N PRO A 296 22.29 -23.43 2.81
CA PRO A 296 23.52 -23.58 2.04
C PRO A 296 23.34 -24.55 0.86
N ALA A 297 24.13 -24.37 -0.20
CA ALA A 297 24.01 -25.16 -1.44
C ALA A 297 24.10 -26.69 -1.21
N ALA A 298 25.05 -27.12 -0.38
CA ALA A 298 25.22 -28.55 -0.07
C ALA A 298 24.01 -29.18 0.65
N GLU A 299 23.27 -28.40 1.43
CA GLU A 299 22.09 -28.90 2.15
C GLU A 299 20.84 -28.89 1.26
N LYS A 300 20.76 -27.94 0.32
CA LYS A 300 19.74 -27.93 -0.73
C LYS A 300 19.80 -29.19 -1.59
N GLU A 301 21.00 -29.57 -2.03
CA GLU A 301 21.23 -30.79 -2.83
C GLU A 301 20.75 -32.04 -2.08
N ARG A 302 21.09 -32.17 -0.80
CA ARG A 302 20.63 -33.29 0.04
C ARG A 302 19.11 -33.38 0.15
N ILE A 303 18.42 -32.25 0.35
CA ILE A 303 16.94 -32.22 0.43
C ILE A 303 16.32 -32.57 -0.92
N LEU A 304 16.91 -32.11 -2.03
CA LEU A 304 16.45 -32.45 -3.36
C LEU A 304 16.67 -33.94 -3.67
N GLU A 305 17.79 -34.53 -3.22
CA GLU A 305 18.11 -35.95 -3.38
C GLU A 305 17.16 -36.82 -2.55
N GLU A 306 16.98 -36.50 -1.27
CA GLU A 306 16.09 -37.23 -0.35
C GLU A 306 14.64 -37.24 -0.87
N ARG A 307 14.21 -36.15 -1.52
CA ARG A 307 12.87 -36.04 -2.12
C ARG A 307 12.79 -36.53 -3.56
N GLY A 308 13.88 -37.04 -4.13
CA GLY A 308 13.94 -37.52 -5.53
C GLY A 308 13.70 -36.43 -6.58
N LEU A 309 13.85 -35.15 -6.22
CA LEU A 309 13.63 -34.00 -7.11
C LEU A 309 14.83 -33.73 -8.04
N VAL A 310 16.03 -34.19 -7.68
CA VAL A 310 17.25 -34.08 -8.53
C VAL A 310 17.09 -34.83 -9.85
N VAL A 311 16.48 -36.01 -9.82
CA VAL A 311 16.29 -36.85 -11.03
C VAL A 311 15.32 -36.20 -12.02
N ARG A 312 14.33 -35.44 -11.53
CA ARG A 312 13.37 -34.72 -12.39
C ARG A 312 13.99 -33.46 -13.03
N GLN A 313 14.79 -32.69 -12.29
CA GLN A 313 15.44 -31.50 -12.86
C GLN A 313 16.48 -31.85 -13.93
N MET A 314 17.24 -32.95 -13.76
CA MET A 314 18.16 -33.46 -14.78
C MET A 314 17.43 -33.98 -16.03
N ALA A 315 16.19 -34.46 -15.88
CA ALA A 315 15.37 -34.97 -16.99
C ALA A 315 14.64 -33.85 -17.76
N GLU A 316 14.28 -32.74 -17.10
CA GLU A 316 13.69 -31.55 -17.73
C GLU A 316 14.75 -30.67 -18.38
N GLY A 317 15.91 -30.46 -17.75
CA GLY A 317 17.01 -29.67 -18.33
C GLY A 317 17.63 -30.30 -19.60
N ARG A 318 17.39 -31.58 -19.87
CA ARG A 318 17.78 -32.26 -21.12
C ARG A 318 16.77 -32.07 -22.26
N LYS A 319 15.57 -31.57 -21.99
CA LYS A 319 14.55 -31.32 -23.05
C LYS A 319 14.65 -29.93 -23.67
N ASP A 320 15.44 -29.05 -23.06
CA ASP A 320 15.64 -27.66 -23.49
C ASP A 320 16.99 -27.44 -24.21
N GLU A 321 17.70 -28.53 -24.53
CA GLU A 321 18.93 -28.58 -25.34
C GLU A 321 18.67 -29.35 -26.64
#